data_AF-A0A0D8ZNS0-F1
#
_entry.id   AF-A0A0D8ZNS0-F1
#
_cell.length_a   1.000
_cell.length_b   1.000
_cell.length_c   1.000
_cell.angle_alpha   90.00
_cell.angle_beta   90.00
_cell.angle_gamma   90.00
#
_symmetry.space_group_name_H-M   'P 1'
#
loop_
_entity.id
_entity.type
_entity.pdbx_description
1 polymer ?
#
loop_
_entity_poly.entity_id
_entity_poly.type
_entity_poly.pdbx_seq_one_letter_code
_entity_poly.pdbx_strand_id
1 'polypeptide(L)'
;MRQTIENAKQAIAQKKYLWAYPIALKLQKYHYGLAIQWAVECIKIYSSEFESDKPSKLNKYIEQALDSQNDLTPLQCSEIGREIWYLPEREDVQTAIARLWWSIAAFKSGDKHIGIMEAISPVELLPDISDRHLLDRYLEAAVKIYEEYESQN
;
A
#
# COMPACT_ATOMS: atom_id res chain seq x y z
N MET A 1 -5.95 -11.46 12.14
CA MET A 1 -4.88 -11.27 11.13
C MET A 1 -3.98 -12.49 10.95
N ARG A 2 -3.51 -13.15 12.02
CA ARG A 2 -2.52 -14.26 11.97
C ARG A 2 -2.78 -15.34 10.92
N GLN A 3 -4.00 -15.90 10.84
CA GLN A 3 -4.33 -16.90 9.81
C GLN A 3 -4.19 -16.35 8.38
N THR A 4 -4.56 -15.09 8.15
CA THR A 4 -4.41 -14.43 6.84
C THR A 4 -2.94 -14.33 6.44
N ILE A 5 -2.06 -14.01 7.39
CA ILE A 5 -0.61 -13.93 7.18
C ILE A 5 -0.02 -15.30 6.88
N GLU A 6 -0.40 -16.35 7.61
CA GLU A 6 0.09 -17.70 7.32
C GLU A 6 -0.33 -18.17 5.93
N ASN A 7 -1.56 -17.87 5.50
CA ASN A 7 -2.00 -18.14 4.14
C ASN A 7 -1.19 -17.33 3.10
N ALA A 8 -0.88 -16.07 3.40
CA ALA A 8 -0.06 -15.23 2.52
C ALA A 8 1.38 -15.77 2.40
N LYS A 9 2.01 -16.19 3.49
CA LYS A 9 3.33 -16.85 3.48
C LYS A 9 3.33 -18.10 2.59
N GLN A 10 2.29 -18.92 2.68
CA GLN A 10 2.15 -20.09 1.82
C GLN A 10 2.00 -19.71 0.34
N ALA A 11 1.23 -18.66 0.04
CA ALA A 11 1.07 -18.15 -1.32
C ALA A 11 2.39 -17.60 -1.89
N ILE A 12 3.15 -16.82 -1.10
CA ILE A 12 4.48 -16.31 -1.43
C ILE A 12 5.45 -17.47 -1.70
N ALA A 13 5.51 -18.47 -0.81
CA ALA A 13 6.36 -19.64 -0.98
C ALA A 13 6.05 -20.42 -2.28
N GLN A 14 4.78 -20.38 -2.72
CA GLN A 14 4.31 -20.96 -3.97
C GLN A 14 4.42 -20.01 -5.17
N LYS A 15 5.00 -18.82 -5.00
CA LYS A 15 5.14 -17.76 -6.02
C LYS A 15 3.81 -17.38 -6.68
N LYS A 16 2.73 -17.36 -5.90
CA LYS A 16 1.41 -16.95 -6.38
C LYS A 16 1.31 -15.43 -6.41
N TYR A 17 0.81 -14.90 -7.53
CA TYR A 17 0.34 -13.51 -7.62
C TYR A 17 -0.86 -13.29 -6.68
N LEU A 18 -1.16 -12.02 -6.37
CA LEU A 18 -2.30 -11.65 -5.53
C LEU A 18 -2.19 -12.18 -4.10
N TRP A 19 -0.97 -12.42 -3.59
CA TRP A 19 -0.74 -12.86 -2.21
C TRP A 19 -1.13 -11.76 -1.20
N ALA A 20 -1.04 -10.49 -1.61
CA ALA A 20 -1.38 -9.34 -0.78
C ALA A 20 -2.89 -9.12 -0.69
N TYR A 21 -3.67 -9.65 -1.65
CA TYR A 21 -5.12 -9.44 -1.74
C TYR A 21 -5.90 -9.84 -0.47
N PRO A 22 -5.69 -11.03 0.13
CA PRO A 22 -6.41 -11.42 1.34
C PRO A 22 -6.10 -10.51 2.54
N ILE A 23 -4.90 -9.93 2.60
CA ILE A 23 -4.48 -9.01 3.66
C ILE A 23 -5.20 -7.67 3.49
N ALA A 24 -5.10 -7.06 2.30
CA ALA A 24 -5.79 -5.80 2.01
C ALA A 24 -7.30 -5.92 2.21
N LEU A 25 -7.91 -7.02 1.76
CA LEU A 25 -9.34 -7.28 1.97
C LEU A 25 -9.69 -7.37 3.46
N LYS A 26 -8.85 -8.04 4.26
CA LYS A 26 -9.05 -8.18 5.70
C LYS A 26 -8.95 -6.82 6.40
N LEU A 27 -7.98 -5.98 6.06
CA LEU A 27 -7.81 -4.62 6.61
C LEU A 27 -8.97 -3.70 6.20
N GLN A 28 -9.30 -3.69 4.90
CA GLN A 28 -10.38 -2.87 4.33
C GLN A 28 -11.74 -3.17 4.97
N LYS A 29 -12.00 -4.43 5.37
CA LYS A 29 -13.25 -4.83 6.04
C LYS A 29 -13.57 -3.98 7.27
N TYR A 30 -12.55 -3.51 7.99
CA TYR A 30 -12.73 -2.69 9.20
C TYR A 30 -12.76 -1.21 8.82
N HIS A 31 -11.76 -0.75 8.07
CA HIS A 31 -11.73 0.60 7.52
C HIS A 31 -10.77 0.60 6.32
N TYR A 32 -11.14 1.24 5.20
CA TYR A 32 -10.26 1.27 4.01
C TYR A 32 -8.92 1.96 4.31
N GLY A 33 -8.92 2.93 5.24
CA GLY A 33 -7.72 3.60 5.72
C GLY A 33 -6.66 2.65 6.30
N LEU A 34 -7.03 1.48 6.81
CA LEU A 34 -6.05 0.47 7.27
C LEU A 34 -5.31 -0.18 6.10
N ALA A 35 -5.98 -0.42 4.98
CA ALA A 35 -5.34 -0.93 3.77
C ALA A 35 -4.41 0.12 3.14
N ILE A 36 -4.81 1.39 3.17
CA ILE A 36 -3.97 2.53 2.76
C ILE A 36 -2.74 2.66 3.66
N GLN A 37 -2.92 2.63 4.99
CA GLN A 37 -1.83 2.69 5.95
C GLN A 37 -0.83 1.55 5.73
N TRP A 38 -1.32 0.34 5.46
CA TRP A 38 -0.43 -0.79 5.17
C TRP A 38 0.36 -0.59 3.87
N ALA A 39 -0.29 -0.15 2.79
CA ALA A 39 0.40 0.15 1.53
C ALA A 39 1.46 1.26 1.71
N VAL A 40 1.18 2.28 2.52
CA VAL A 40 2.14 3.34 2.88
C VAL A 40 3.35 2.75 3.62
N GLU A 41 3.14 1.92 4.64
CA GLU A 41 4.24 1.32 5.40
C GLU A 41 5.10 0.41 4.51
N CYS A 42 4.51 -0.34 3.58
CA CYS A 42 5.25 -1.12 2.59
C CYS A 42 6.15 -0.24 1.71
N ILE A 43 5.62 0.88 1.20
CA ILE A 43 6.40 1.84 0.39
C ILE A 43 7.57 2.41 1.21
N LYS A 44 7.35 2.77 2.48
CA LYS A 44 8.41 3.28 3.37
C LYS A 44 9.48 2.23 3.64
N ILE A 45 9.07 1.00 3.94
CA ILE A 45 9.98 -0.14 4.17
C ILE A 45 10.88 -0.33 2.94
N TYR A 46 10.30 -0.40 1.74
CA TYR A 46 11.07 -0.55 0.50
C TYR A 46 12.04 0.62 0.28
N SER A 47 11.53 1.86 0.40
CA SER A 47 12.34 3.06 0.16
C SER A 47 13.51 3.19 1.14
N SER A 48 13.40 2.60 2.35
CA SER A 48 14.49 2.55 3.32
C SER A 48 15.57 1.51 3.01
N GLU A 49 15.25 0.48 2.22
CA GLU A 49 16.15 -0.63 1.89
C GLU A 49 16.91 -0.39 0.58
N PHE A 50 16.30 0.34 -0.36
CA PHE A 50 16.90 0.71 -1.63
C PHE A 50 17.04 2.24 -1.68
N GLU A 51 18.18 2.74 -1.20
CA GLU A 51 18.58 4.15 -1.21
C GLU A 51 18.40 4.76 -2.62
N SER A 52 17.22 5.33 -2.87
CA SER A 52 17.01 6.26 -3.98
C SER A 52 17.13 7.67 -3.39
N ASP A 53 17.82 8.59 -4.05
CA ASP A 53 17.89 10.01 -3.62
C ASP A 53 16.57 10.76 -3.90
N LYS A 54 15.68 10.17 -4.71
CA LYS A 54 14.41 10.76 -5.16
C LYS A 54 13.17 10.58 -4.27
N PRO A 55 13.02 9.58 -3.37
CA PRO A 55 11.89 9.44 -2.46
C PRO A 55 11.74 10.66 -1.56
N SER A 56 12.82 11.38 -1.27
CA SER A 56 12.77 12.66 -0.55
C SER A 56 11.79 13.66 -1.17
N LYS A 57 11.63 13.67 -2.50
CA LYS A 57 10.66 14.53 -3.22
C LYS A 57 9.24 13.95 -3.23
N LEU A 58 9.10 12.65 -3.04
CA LEU A 58 7.82 11.93 -3.05
C LEU A 58 7.25 11.69 -1.65
N ASN A 59 8.06 11.83 -0.58
CA ASN A 59 7.66 11.69 0.82
C ASN A 59 6.45 12.57 1.16
N LYS A 60 6.40 13.80 0.63
CA LYS A 60 5.23 14.67 0.80
C LYS A 60 3.93 14.00 0.37
N TYR A 61 3.94 13.20 -0.71
CA TYR A 61 2.74 12.52 -1.21
C TYR A 61 2.40 11.29 -0.37
N ILE A 62 3.38 10.66 0.27
CA ILE A 62 3.17 9.54 1.20
C ILE A 62 2.55 10.07 2.50
N GLU A 63 3.10 11.15 3.06
CA GLU A 63 2.59 11.79 4.28
C GLU A 63 1.18 12.35 4.05
N GLN A 64 0.97 13.06 2.94
CA GLN A 64 -0.35 13.60 2.59
C GLN A 64 -1.42 12.51 2.39
N ALA A 65 -1.03 11.31 1.96
CA ALA A 65 -1.95 10.17 1.83
C ALA A 65 -2.45 9.64 3.19
N LEU A 66 -1.70 9.86 4.27
CA LEU A 66 -2.14 9.53 5.63
C LEU A 66 -2.93 10.68 6.26
N ASP A 67 -2.43 11.90 6.14
CA ASP A 67 -2.89 13.06 6.91
C ASP A 67 -4.11 13.75 6.29
N SER A 68 -4.15 13.88 4.97
CA SER A 68 -5.16 14.68 4.26
C SER A 68 -6.12 13.84 3.42
N GLN A 69 -6.07 12.52 3.55
CA GLN A 69 -6.98 11.64 2.82
C GLN A 69 -8.44 11.84 3.21
N ASN A 70 -8.80 12.52 4.30
CA ASN A 70 -10.22 12.74 4.60
C ASN A 70 -10.77 14.05 3.98
N ASP A 71 -9.88 14.97 3.60
CA ASP A 71 -10.28 16.32 3.17
C ASP A 71 -10.40 16.48 1.65
N LEU A 72 -9.75 15.57 0.89
CA LEU A 72 -9.73 15.62 -0.57
C LEU A 72 -10.93 14.91 -1.20
N THR A 73 -11.39 15.37 -2.35
CA THR A 73 -12.38 14.65 -3.17
C THR A 73 -11.74 13.45 -3.90
N PRO A 74 -12.53 12.47 -4.39
CA PRO A 74 -12.01 11.42 -5.26
C PRO A 74 -11.25 11.96 -6.49
N LEU A 75 -11.76 13.03 -7.10
CA LEU A 75 -11.15 13.66 -8.27
C LEU A 75 -9.77 14.22 -7.94
N GLN A 76 -9.64 14.98 -6.85
CA GLN A 76 -8.35 15.51 -6.40
C GLN A 76 -7.34 14.40 -6.09
N CYS A 77 -7.78 13.31 -5.46
CA CYS A 77 -6.91 12.15 -5.21
C CYS A 77 -6.42 11.53 -6.54
N SER A 78 -7.32 11.41 -7.52
CA SER A 78 -6.98 10.90 -8.85
C SER A 78 -5.98 11.80 -9.60
N GLU A 79 -6.13 13.12 -9.47
CA GLU A 79 -5.23 14.12 -10.03
C GLU A 79 -3.83 14.06 -9.42
N ILE A 80 -3.73 13.89 -8.10
CA ILE A 80 -2.43 13.69 -7.43
C ILE A 80 -1.75 12.42 -7.96
N GLY A 81 -2.48 11.30 -8.05
CA GLY A 81 -1.95 10.08 -8.64
C GLY A 81 -1.46 10.27 -10.07
N ARG A 82 -2.19 11.06 -10.87
CA ARG A 82 -1.80 11.42 -12.24
C ARG A 82 -0.54 12.29 -12.29
N GLU A 83 -0.44 13.30 -11.43
CA GLU A 83 0.73 14.17 -11.32
C GLU A 83 1.98 13.34 -11.05
N ILE A 84 1.92 12.46 -10.04
CA ILE A 84 3.02 11.57 -9.67
C ILE A 84 3.36 10.62 -10.82
N TRP A 85 2.35 10.05 -11.48
CA TRP A 85 2.55 9.14 -12.61
C TRP A 85 3.40 9.78 -13.71
N TYR A 86 3.16 11.04 -14.05
CA TYR A 86 3.83 11.72 -15.16
C TYR A 86 5.10 12.48 -14.77
N LEU A 87 5.58 12.38 -13.53
CA LEU A 87 6.92 12.88 -13.17
C LEU A 87 8.00 12.16 -14.01
N PRO A 88 9.06 12.88 -14.43
CA PRO A 88 10.13 12.32 -15.24
C PRO A 88 10.94 11.26 -14.48
N GLU A 89 11.60 10.36 -15.22
CA GLU A 89 12.46 9.29 -14.67
C GLU A 89 11.71 8.36 -13.69
N ARG A 90 10.59 7.81 -14.16
CA ARG A 90 9.69 6.98 -13.34
C ARG A 90 10.39 5.74 -12.79
N GLU A 91 10.39 5.66 -11.46
CA GLU A 91 10.86 4.51 -10.68
C GLU A 91 9.66 3.71 -10.12
N ASP A 92 9.93 2.50 -9.62
CA ASP A 92 8.89 1.62 -9.06
C ASP A 92 8.20 2.26 -7.84
N VAL A 93 8.96 3.00 -7.01
CA VAL A 93 8.41 3.77 -5.88
C VAL A 93 7.44 4.85 -6.36
N GLN A 94 7.76 5.57 -7.44
CA GLN A 94 6.85 6.56 -8.02
C GLN A 94 5.56 5.91 -8.51
N THR A 95 5.68 4.75 -9.16
CA THR A 95 4.54 3.95 -9.62
C THR A 95 3.68 3.51 -8.42
N ALA A 96 4.30 3.03 -7.35
CA ALA A 96 3.62 2.60 -6.14
C ALA A 96 2.85 3.74 -5.46
N ILE A 97 3.44 4.94 -5.36
CA ILE A 97 2.76 6.08 -4.74
C ILE A 97 1.59 6.57 -5.62
N ALA A 98 1.73 6.59 -6.94
CA ALA A 98 0.61 6.92 -7.83
C ALA A 98 -0.57 5.94 -7.67
N ARG A 99 -0.27 4.64 -7.58
CA ARG A 99 -1.25 3.57 -7.33
C ARG A 99 -1.95 3.73 -5.97
N LEU A 100 -1.21 4.09 -4.93
CA LEU A 100 -1.76 4.42 -3.62
C LEU A 100 -2.81 5.54 -3.71
N TRP A 101 -2.52 6.62 -4.44
CA TRP A 101 -3.45 7.73 -4.62
C TRP A 101 -4.72 7.35 -5.40
N TRP A 102 -4.58 6.49 -6.41
CA TRP A 102 -5.75 5.93 -7.11
C TRP A 102 -6.57 4.98 -6.25
N SER A 103 -5.93 4.24 -5.33
CA SER A 103 -6.63 3.45 -4.33
C SER A 103 -7.51 4.32 -3.43
N ILE A 104 -6.97 5.42 -2.90
CA ILE A 104 -7.72 6.40 -2.08
C ILE A 104 -8.90 6.96 -2.88
N ALA A 105 -8.66 7.37 -4.14
CA ALA A 105 -9.71 7.87 -5.02
C ALA A 105 -10.85 6.85 -5.21
N ALA A 106 -10.50 5.58 -5.47
CA ALA A 106 -11.46 4.51 -5.68
C ALA A 106 -12.26 4.17 -4.42
N PHE A 107 -11.62 4.11 -3.25
CA PHE A 107 -12.35 3.89 -2.00
C PHE A 107 -13.35 5.01 -1.72
N LYS A 108 -12.99 6.26 -2.00
CA LYS A 108 -13.89 7.41 -1.82
C LYS A 108 -15.02 7.48 -2.84
N SER A 109 -14.83 6.97 -4.06
CA SER A 109 -15.92 6.85 -5.03
C SER A 109 -16.85 5.67 -4.76
N GLY A 110 -16.52 4.84 -3.75
CA GLY A 110 -17.27 3.64 -3.40
C GLY A 110 -16.84 2.38 -4.14
N ASP A 111 -15.84 2.46 -5.02
CA ASP A 111 -15.29 1.32 -5.75
C ASP A 111 -14.25 0.58 -4.90
N LYS A 112 -14.76 -0.26 -3.99
CA LYS A 112 -13.93 -1.04 -3.07
C LYS A 112 -13.02 -2.04 -3.78
N HIS A 113 -13.45 -2.59 -4.92
CA HIS A 113 -12.67 -3.60 -5.63
C HIS A 113 -11.45 -2.95 -6.27
N ILE A 114 -11.64 -1.87 -7.02
CA ILE A 114 -10.54 -1.09 -7.58
C ILE A 114 -9.65 -0.56 -6.45
N GLY A 115 -10.23 -0.04 -5.36
CA GLY A 115 -9.48 0.43 -4.20
C GLY A 115 -8.52 -0.63 -3.66
N ILE A 116 -8.97 -1.88 -3.49
CA ILE A 116 -8.10 -2.98 -3.03
C ILE A 116 -7.01 -3.32 -4.05
N MET A 117 -7.36 -3.43 -5.34
CA MET A 117 -6.40 -3.78 -6.39
C MET A 117 -5.28 -2.73 -6.50
N GLU A 118 -5.63 -1.45 -6.40
CA GLU A 118 -4.68 -0.35 -6.39
C GLU A 118 -3.85 -0.32 -5.09
N ALA A 119 -4.43 -0.68 -3.93
CA ALA A 119 -3.72 -0.74 -2.65
C ALA A 119 -2.68 -1.87 -2.59
N ILE A 120 -2.95 -3.02 -3.22
CA ILE A 120 -1.99 -4.14 -3.24
C ILE A 120 -0.91 -3.96 -4.30
N SER A 121 -1.15 -3.16 -5.32
CA SER A 121 -0.18 -2.95 -6.40
C SER A 121 1.20 -2.50 -5.89
N PRO A 122 1.34 -1.53 -4.97
CA PRO A 122 2.60 -1.21 -4.29
C PRO A 122 3.27 -2.41 -3.61
N VAL A 123 2.46 -3.22 -2.94
CA VAL A 123 2.93 -4.35 -2.11
C VAL A 123 3.42 -5.50 -2.99
N GLU A 124 2.87 -5.66 -4.19
CA GLU A 124 3.25 -6.70 -5.14
C GLU A 124 4.29 -6.27 -6.17
N LEU A 125 4.36 -4.97 -6.48
CA LEU A 125 5.29 -4.43 -7.47
C LEU A 125 6.70 -4.20 -6.90
N LEU A 126 6.79 -3.70 -5.66
CA LEU A 126 8.05 -3.28 -5.06
C LEU A 126 8.99 -4.44 -4.69
N PRO A 127 8.54 -5.48 -3.94
CA PRO A 127 9.44 -6.55 -3.54
C PRO A 127 9.66 -7.56 -4.67
N ASP A 128 10.91 -8.02 -4.84
CA ASP A 128 11.13 -9.33 -5.45
C ASP A 128 10.53 -10.37 -4.49
N ILE A 129 9.67 -11.25 -4.98
CA ILE A 129 9.09 -12.35 -4.20
C ILE A 129 10.16 -13.30 -3.62
N SER A 130 11.39 -13.21 -4.12
CA SER A 130 12.57 -13.92 -3.62
C SER A 130 13.21 -13.23 -2.41
N ASP A 131 12.95 -11.95 -2.19
CA ASP A 131 13.39 -11.19 -1.03
C ASP A 131 12.46 -11.44 0.16
N ARG A 132 12.74 -12.54 0.86
CA ARG A 132 11.93 -12.95 2.02
C ARG A 132 11.99 -11.95 3.16
N HIS A 133 13.11 -11.26 3.34
CA HIS A 133 13.28 -10.30 4.43
C HIS A 133 12.34 -9.12 4.26
N LEU A 134 12.30 -8.54 3.06
CA LEU A 134 11.40 -7.45 2.72
C LEU A 134 9.92 -7.85 2.85
N LEU A 135 9.57 -9.04 2.36
CA LEU A 135 8.20 -9.57 2.45
C LEU A 135 7.76 -9.83 3.90
N ASP A 136 8.64 -10.38 4.74
CA ASP A 136 8.34 -10.60 6.15
C ASP A 136 8.05 -9.27 6.86
N ARG A 137 8.82 -8.21 6.57
CA ARG A 137 8.55 -6.85 7.10
C ARG A 137 7.20 -6.31 6.64
N TYR A 138 6.79 -6.56 5.41
CA TYR A 138 5.45 -6.17 4.92
C TYR A 138 4.33 -6.90 5.67
N LEU A 139 4.52 -8.20 5.92
CA LEU A 139 3.55 -9.02 6.67
C LEU A 139 3.47 -8.58 8.14
N GLU A 140 4.61 -8.28 8.76
CA GLU A 140 4.68 -7.74 10.13
C GLU A 140 3.96 -6.39 10.23
N ALA A 141 4.13 -5.50 9.26
CA ALA A 141 3.42 -4.23 9.21
C ALA A 141 1.89 -4.44 9.19
N ALA A 142 1.37 -5.40 8.42
CA ALA A 142 -0.06 -5.72 8.41
C ALA A 142 -0.55 -6.25 9.77
N VAL A 143 0.25 -7.06 10.46
CA VAL A 143 -0.09 -7.55 11.82
C VAL A 143 -0.16 -6.39 12.79
N LYS A 144 0.89 -5.55 12.82
CA LYS A 144 0.99 -4.41 13.73
C LYS A 144 -0.20 -3.45 13.57
N ILE A 145 -0.49 -3.05 12.34
CA ILE A 145 -1.62 -2.14 12.03
C ILE A 145 -2.96 -2.75 12.50
N TYR A 146 -3.15 -4.05 12.31
CA TYR A 146 -4.36 -4.73 12.73
C TYR A 146 -4.48 -4.83 14.25
N GLU A 147 -3.41 -5.21 14.95
CA GLU A 147 -3.38 -5.32 16.41
C GLU A 147 -3.56 -3.95 17.08
N GLU A 148 -2.96 -2.89 16.51
CA GLU A 148 -3.17 -1.50 16.95
C GLU A 148 -4.64 -1.10 16.82
N TYR A 149 -5.29 -1.39 15.68
CA TYR A 149 -6.71 -1.13 15.48
C TYR A 149 -7.59 -1.89 16.48
N GLU A 150 -7.34 -3.19 16.70
CA GLU A 150 -8.08 -4.01 17.68
C GLU A 150 -7.88 -3.56 19.13
N SER A 151 -6.74 -2.96 19.45
CA SER A 151 -6.50 -2.42 20.81
C SER A 151 -7.29 -1.15 21.10
N GLN A 152 -7.74 -0.44 20.06
CA GLN A 152 -8.42 0.84 20.14
C GLN A 152 -9.94 0.75 19.95
N ASN A 153 -10.47 -0.41 19.55
CA ASN A 153 -11.90 -0.64 19.22
C ASN A 153 -12.40 -1.98 19.78
#